data_AF-A0AAE1BHJ1-F1
#
_entry.id   AF-A0AAE1BHJ1-F1
#
_cell.length_a   1.000
_cell.length_b   1.000
_cell.length_c   1.000
_cell.angle_alpha   90.00
_cell.angle_beta   90.00
_cell.angle_gamma   90.00
#
_symmetry.space_group_name_H-M   'P 1'
#
loop_
_entity.id
_entity.type
_entity.pdbx_description
1 polymer ?
#
loop_
_entity_poly.entity_id
_entity_poly.type
_entity_poly.pdbx_seq_one_letter_code
_entity_poly.pdbx_strand_id
1 'polypeptide(L)'
;MNPNIAPDMFPQQDVVNKYADHYMFIAAIKFILSVKSGPFAEHSNQLWNISGVQSWSKINQGLIKMYKVEVLHKFPVVQHIIIIYFRLYRSFHNN
;
A
#
# COMPACT_ATOMS: atom_id res chain seq x y z
N MET A 1 14.73 7.78 1.58
CA MET A 1 13.50 8.64 1.61
C MET A 1 13.91 10.05 1.99
N ASN A 2 13.13 11.04 1.57
CA ASN A 2 13.39 12.46 1.85
C ASN A 2 13.64 12.68 3.34
N PRO A 3 14.73 13.35 3.75
CA PRO A 3 14.98 13.68 5.16
C PRO A 3 13.89 14.56 5.79
N ASN A 4 13.06 15.22 4.98
CA ASN A 4 12.11 16.24 5.43
C ASN A 4 10.65 15.77 5.59
N ILE A 5 10.36 14.47 5.42
CA ILE A 5 9.02 13.93 5.65
C ILE A 5 9.16 12.82 6.68
N ALA A 6 8.68 13.05 7.90
CA ALA A 6 8.59 12.00 8.90
C ALA A 6 7.32 11.14 8.66
N PRO A 7 7.29 9.87 9.07
CA PRO A 7 6.14 9.01 8.81
C PRO A 7 4.81 9.47 9.41
N ASP A 8 4.81 10.16 10.55
CA ASP A 8 3.60 10.72 11.16
C ASP A 8 2.97 11.83 10.30
N MET A 9 3.73 12.37 9.34
CA MET A 9 3.32 13.49 8.50
C MET A 9 2.53 13.07 7.26
N PHE A 10 2.62 11.81 6.80
CA PHE A 10 1.95 11.42 5.54
C PHE A 10 0.41 11.55 5.54
N PRO A 11 -0.32 11.47 6.68
CA PRO A 11 -1.75 11.74 6.69
C PRO A 11 -2.10 13.23 6.62
N GLN A 12 -1.13 14.14 6.83
CA GLN A 12 -1.38 15.58 6.89
C GLN A 12 -1.59 16.17 5.49
N GLN A 13 -2.66 16.94 5.33
CA GLN A 13 -3.10 17.43 4.02
C GLN A 13 -2.06 18.32 3.33
N ASP A 14 -1.32 19.14 4.08
CA ASP A 14 -0.26 20.00 3.55
C ASP A 14 0.90 19.20 2.94
N VAL A 15 1.29 18.14 3.64
CA VAL A 15 2.36 17.22 3.21
C VAL A 15 1.92 16.49 1.96
N VAL A 16 0.68 16.01 1.94
CA VAL A 16 0.09 15.33 0.79
C VAL A 16 0.04 16.25 -0.44
N ASN A 17 -0.46 17.47 -0.28
CA ASN A 17 -0.58 18.43 -1.37
C ASN A 17 0.79 18.82 -1.94
N LYS A 18 1.81 18.94 -1.09
CA LYS A 18 3.17 19.31 -1.49
C LYS A 18 3.95 18.19 -2.16
N TYR A 19 3.73 16.94 -1.76
CA TYR A 19 4.62 15.84 -2.11
C TYR A 19 3.99 14.70 -2.92
N ALA A 20 2.68 14.73 -3.18
CA ALA A 20 1.99 13.70 -3.94
C ALA A 20 2.58 13.50 -5.35
N ASP A 21 3.02 14.56 -6.01
CA ASP A 21 3.56 14.46 -7.38
C ASP A 21 4.99 13.88 -7.42
N HIS A 22 5.63 13.72 -6.26
CA HIS A 22 7.02 13.24 -6.14
C HIS A 22 7.13 11.82 -5.57
N TYR A 23 6.16 11.38 -4.77
CA TYR A 23 6.22 10.09 -4.09
C TYR A 23 4.93 9.30 -4.27
N MET A 24 5.04 8.12 -4.90
CA MET A 24 3.92 7.20 -5.13
C MET A 24 3.12 6.90 -3.86
N PHE A 25 3.80 6.71 -2.73
CA PHE A 25 3.13 6.45 -1.45
C PHE A 25 2.24 7.64 -1.04
N ILE A 26 2.74 8.87 -1.16
CA ILE A 26 1.99 10.08 -0.83
C ILE A 26 0.87 10.33 -1.85
N ALA A 27 1.09 10.03 -3.13
CA ALA A 27 0.04 10.06 -4.15
C ALA A 27 -1.14 9.13 -3.80
N ALA A 28 -0.84 7.93 -3.30
CA ALA A 28 -1.88 7.00 -2.84
C ALA A 28 -2.64 7.55 -1.62
N ILE A 29 -1.96 8.21 -0.67
CA ILE A 29 -2.64 8.89 0.44
C ILE A 29 -3.55 10.02 -0.06
N LYS A 30 -3.09 10.83 -1.03
CA LYS A 30 -3.92 11.88 -1.68
C LYS A 30 -5.19 11.30 -2.26
N PHE A 31 -5.06 10.18 -2.98
CA PHE A 31 -6.22 9.50 -3.54
C PHE A 31 -7.19 9.05 -2.44
N ILE A 32 -6.71 8.41 -1.38
CA ILE A 32 -7.54 7.97 -0.24
C ILE A 32 -8.32 9.15 0.36
N LEU A 33 -7.65 10.26 0.63
CA LEU A 33 -8.27 11.47 1.18
C LEU A 33 -9.28 12.11 0.23
N SER A 34 -9.13 11.91 -1.08
CA SER A 34 -10.09 12.41 -2.08
C SER A 34 -11.37 11.57 -2.18
N VAL A 35 -11.31 10.28 -1.85
CA VAL A 35 -12.45 9.36 -1.98
C VAL A 35 -13.12 9.03 -0.65
N LYS A 36 -12.45 9.21 0.48
CA LYS A 36 -12.97 8.96 1.81
C LYS A 36 -13.05 10.26 2.59
N SER A 37 -14.23 10.55 3.13
CA SER A 37 -14.48 11.71 3.99
C SER A 37 -14.36 11.34 5.46
N GLY A 38 -14.08 12.34 6.30
CA GLY A 38 -13.95 12.19 7.75
C GLY A 38 -12.51 12.02 8.23
N PRO A 39 -12.29 11.79 9.53
CA PRO A 39 -10.96 11.63 10.11
C PRO A 39 -10.21 10.42 9.53
N PHE A 40 -8.94 10.61 9.17
CA PHE A 40 -8.11 9.56 8.57
C PHE A 40 -8.01 8.30 9.44
N ALA A 41 -7.96 8.48 10.77
CA ALA A 41 -7.93 7.38 11.73
C ALA A 41 -9.17 6.48 11.65
N GLU A 42 -10.34 7.02 11.32
CA GLU A 42 -11.60 6.27 11.27
C GLU A 42 -11.69 5.43 9.99
N HIS A 43 -11.40 6.05 8.84
CA HIS A 43 -11.61 5.39 7.54
C HIS A 43 -10.37 4.64 7.02
N SER A 44 -9.22 4.81 7.68
CA SER A 44 -7.91 4.23 7.29
C SER A 44 -7.03 3.91 8.50
N ASN A 45 -7.63 3.32 9.52
CA ASN A 45 -6.99 2.96 10.80
C ASN A 45 -5.68 2.18 10.66
N GLN A 46 -5.56 1.23 9.73
CA GLN A 46 -4.28 0.51 9.52
C GLN A 46 -3.15 1.44 9.10
N LEU A 47 -3.41 2.37 8.17
CA LEU A 47 -2.44 3.37 7.75
C LEU A 47 -2.17 4.37 8.87
N TRP A 48 -3.19 4.75 9.63
CA TRP A 48 -3.01 5.59 10.82
C TRP A 48 -2.08 4.95 11.86
N ASN A 49 -2.22 3.66 12.13
CA ASN A 49 -1.30 2.96 13.05
C ASN A 49 0.13 2.90 12.49
N ILE A 50 0.29 2.78 11.17
CA ILE A 50 1.60 2.80 10.51
C ILE A 50 2.26 4.19 10.59
N SER A 51 1.49 5.29 10.60
CA SER A 51 2.06 6.63 10.72
C SER A 51 2.75 6.86 12.07
N GLY A 52 2.40 6.10 13.12
CA GLY A 52 3.10 6.11 14.40
C GLY A 52 4.50 5.46 14.39
N VAL A 53 4.90 4.79 13.31
CA VAL A 53 6.22 4.16 13.20
C VAL A 53 7.26 5.17 12.74
N GLN A 54 8.24 5.48 13.59
CA GLN A 54 9.21 6.57 13.36
C GLN A 54 10.17 6.39 12.17
N SER A 55 10.27 5.20 11.59
CA SER A 55 11.24 4.91 10.52
C SER A 55 10.56 4.38 9.27
N TRP A 56 10.76 5.09 8.16
CA TRP A 56 10.38 4.63 6.84
C TRP A 56 10.95 3.28 6.44
N SER A 57 12.18 2.96 6.88
CA SER A 57 12.78 1.63 6.63
C SER A 57 11.99 0.54 7.35
N LYS A 58 11.59 0.78 8.61
CA LYS A 58 10.74 -0.14 9.37
C LYS A 58 9.35 -0.28 8.74
N ILE A 59 8.76 0.83 8.28
CA ILE A 59 7.47 0.81 7.56
C ILE A 59 7.57 -0.04 6.31
N ASN A 60 8.59 0.18 5.46
CA ASN A 60 8.78 -0.60 4.25
C ASN A 60 8.94 -2.10 4.54
N GLN A 61 9.75 -2.46 5.54
CA GLN A 61 9.91 -3.85 5.97
C GLN A 61 8.60 -4.46 6.47
N GLY A 62 7.83 -3.70 7.26
CA GLY A 62 6.51 -4.11 7.77
C GLY A 62 5.51 -4.33 6.64
N LEU A 63 5.42 -3.40 5.68
CA LEU A 63 4.54 -3.48 4.53
C LEU A 63 4.89 -4.65 3.61
N ILE A 64 6.17 -4.94 3.40
CA ILE A 64 6.60 -6.13 2.63
C ILE A 64 6.17 -7.42 3.34
N LYS A 65 6.33 -7.50 4.66
CA LYS A 65 5.89 -8.67 5.45
C LYS A 65 4.37 -8.82 5.40
N MET A 66 3.64 -7.72 5.57
CA MET A 66 2.18 -7.69 5.48
C MET A 66 1.71 -8.11 4.09
N TYR A 67 2.34 -7.63 3.01
CA TYR A 67 2.01 -8.04 1.65
C TYR A 67 2.17 -9.55 1.45
N LYS A 68 3.25 -10.14 1.95
CA LYS A 68 3.43 -11.60 1.89
C LYS A 68 2.29 -12.34 2.59
N VAL A 69 1.92 -11.93 3.81
CA VAL A 69 0.90 -12.62 4.63
C VAL A 69 -0.52 -12.37 4.11
N GLU A 70 -0.86 -11.12 3.87
CA GLU A 70 -2.23 -10.67 3.57
C GLU A 70 -2.61 -10.80 2.11
N VAL A 71 -1.63 -10.86 1.20
CA VAL A 71 -1.86 -11.02 -0.23
C VAL A 71 -1.35 -12.38 -0.69
N LEU A 72 -0.03 -12.59 -0.68
CA LEU A 72 0.58 -13.77 -1.34
C LEU A 72 0.18 -15.11 -0.71
N HIS A 73 0.03 -15.17 0.61
CA HIS A 73 -0.37 -16.39 1.33
C HIS A 73 -1.88 -16.55 1.50
N LYS A 74 -2.69 -15.59 1.02
CA LYS A 74 -4.15 -15.74 1.02
C LYS A 74 -4.62 -16.33 -0.30
N PHE A 75 -4.92 -17.62 -0.29
CA PHE A 75 -5.40 -18.33 -1.48
C PHE A 75 -6.55 -17.59 -2.20
N PRO A 76 -7.60 -17.08 -1.53
CA PRO A 76 -8.66 -16.33 -2.22
C PRO A 76 -8.19 -15.09 -2.99
N VAL A 77 -7.06 -14.50 -2.59
CA VAL A 77 -6.48 -13.31 -3.21
C VAL A 77 -5.62 -13.68 -4.42
N VAL A 78 -4.78 -14.71 -4.29
CA VAL A 78 -3.85 -15.13 -5.37
C VAL A 78 -4.41 -16.14 -6.35
N GLN A 79 -5.55 -16.78 -6.05
CA GLN A 79 -6.12 -17.85 -6.87
C GLN A 79 -6.25 -17.46 -8.34
N HIS A 80 -6.63 -16.21 -8.63
CA HIS A 80 -6.79 -15.74 -10.00
C HIS A 80 -5.46 -15.70 -10.76
N ILE A 81 -4.37 -15.33 -10.09
CA ILE A 81 -3.02 -15.38 -10.68
C ILE A 81 -2.67 -16.84 -11.00
N ILE A 82 -2.76 -17.72 -10.01
CA ILE A 82 -2.36 -19.13 -10.13
C ILE A 82 -3.18 -19.85 -11.22
N ILE A 83 -4.49 -19.66 -11.24
CA ILE A 83 -5.39 -20.29 -12.20
C ILE A 83 -5.12 -19.77 -13.61
N ILE A 84 -4.90 -18.47 -13.80
CA ILE A 84 -4.57 -17.91 -15.12
C ILE A 84 -3.24 -18.46 -15.62
N TYR A 85 -2.19 -18.47 -14.79
CA TYR A 85 -0.90 -19.05 -15.16
C TYR A 85 -1.02 -20.53 -15.54
N PHE A 86 -1.76 -21.31 -14.76
CA PHE A 86 -1.98 -22.73 -15.07
C PHE A 86 -2.76 -22.94 -16.38
N ARG A 87 -3.77 -22.11 -16.66
CA ARG A 87 -4.54 -22.16 -17.90
C ARG A 87 -3.69 -21.78 -19.11
N LEU A 88 -2.88 -20.72 -19.03
CA LEU A 88 -1.96 -20.32 -20.09
C LEU A 88 -0.90 -21.39 -20.35
N TYR A 89 -0.29 -21.94 -19.29
CA TYR A 89 0.70 -23.00 -19.42
C TYR A 89 0.14 -24.23 -20.14
N ARG A 90 -1.09 -24.67 -19.80
CA ARG A 90 -1.76 -25.76 -20.52
C ARG A 90 -2.07 -25.42 -21.98
N SER A 91 -2.41 -24.17 -22.28
CA SER A 91 -2.65 -23.73 -23.66
C SER A 91 -1.39 -23.78 -24.52
N PHE A 92 -0.22 -23.49 -23.96
CA PHE A 92 1.05 -23.52 -24.71
C PHE A 92 1.61 -24.93 -24.92
N HIS A 93 1.36 -25.85 -23.98
CA HIS A 93 1.88 -27.23 -24.07
C HIS A 93 0.92 -28.25 -24.71
N ASN A 94 -0.35 -27.88 -24.91
CA ASN A 94 -1.32 -28.70 -25.66
C ASN A 94 -1.51 -28.21 -27.12
N ASN A 95 -0.59 -27.40 -27.64
CA ASN A 95 -0.47 -27.07 -29.07
C ASN A 95 0.82 -27.67 -29.63
#